data_AF-A0A522YY39-F1
#
_entry.id   AF-A0A522YY39-F1
#
_cell.length_a   1.000
_cell.length_b   1.000
_cell.length_c   1.000
_cell.angle_alpha   90.00
_cell.angle_beta   90.00
_cell.angle_gamma   90.00
#
_symmetry.space_group_name_H-M   'P 1'
#
loop_
_entity.id
_entity.type
_entity.pdbx_description
1 polymer ?
#
loop_
_entity_poly.entity_id
_entity_poly.type
_entity_poly.pdbx_seq_one_letter_code
_entity_poly.pdbx_strand_id
1 'polypeptide(L)'
;MTIAHPSNASKKISAIVCIQIGIILVSFIILESIESQKVFLGNAVNMAGKNRYYAMLLLNEVKNEYIGGKITGEPTSVLEAYDRNLQLLKNGGIEDGVHLSSLPNKFTAQWNDIYDTFLKYKKA
;
A
#
# COMPACT_ATOMS: atom_id res chain seq x y z
N MET A 1 42.84 -37.98 -24.64
CA MET A 1 41.88 -37.41 -23.67
C MET A 1 40.49 -37.70 -24.23
N THR A 2 39.84 -38.77 -23.76
CA THR A 2 38.59 -39.28 -24.37
C THR A 2 37.39 -38.65 -23.68
N ILE A 3 36.57 -37.93 -24.44
CA ILE A 3 35.34 -37.32 -23.92
C ILE A 3 34.29 -38.43 -23.81
N ALA A 4 33.89 -38.78 -22.58
CA ALA A 4 32.83 -39.74 -22.35
C ALA A 4 31.48 -39.16 -22.81
N HIS A 5 30.84 -39.78 -23.80
CA HIS A 5 29.51 -39.38 -24.24
C HIS A 5 28.45 -39.88 -23.24
N PRO A 6 27.59 -39.00 -22.69
CA PRO A 6 26.57 -39.40 -21.74
C PRO A 6 25.54 -40.32 -22.41
N SER A 7 25.19 -41.40 -21.72
CA SER A 7 24.18 -42.36 -22.19
C SER A 7 22.81 -41.68 -22.36
N ASN A 8 21.96 -42.26 -23.21
CA ASN A 8 20.61 -41.72 -23.46
C ASN A 8 19.77 -41.59 -22.17
N ALA A 9 20.02 -42.44 -21.18
CA ALA A 9 19.39 -42.35 -19.86
C ALA A 9 19.87 -41.12 -19.07
N SER A 10 21.18 -40.86 -19.06
CA SER A 10 21.76 -39.69 -18.38
C SER A 10 21.23 -38.36 -18.94
N LYS A 11 21.07 -38.26 -20.28
CA LYS A 11 20.48 -37.08 -20.92
C LYS A 11 19.02 -36.85 -20.52
N LYS A 12 18.22 -37.92 -20.43
CA LYS A 12 16.80 -37.84 -20.00
C LYS A 12 16.68 -37.43 -18.53
N ILE A 13 17.50 -38.01 -17.64
CA ILE A 13 17.54 -37.65 -16.23
C ILE A 13 17.93 -36.18 -16.07
N SER A 14 18.98 -35.73 -16.78
CA SER A 14 19.41 -34.34 -16.75
C SER A 14 18.30 -33.39 -17.20
N ALA A 15 17.56 -33.73 -18.28
CA ALA A 15 16.43 -32.92 -18.74
C ALA A 15 15.31 -32.82 -17.68
N ILE A 16 14.97 -33.93 -17.01
CA ILE A 16 13.97 -33.94 -15.94
C ILE A 16 14.42 -33.05 -14.77
N VAL A 17 15.68 -33.15 -14.37
CA VAL A 17 16.24 -32.31 -13.29
C VAL A 17 16.19 -30.83 -13.65
N CYS A 18 16.54 -30.45 -14.89
CA CYS A 18 16.44 -29.07 -15.34
C CYS A 18 14.99 -28.54 -15.30
N ILE A 19 14.01 -29.35 -15.71
CA ILE A 19 12.59 -28.99 -15.64
C ILE A 19 12.16 -28.78 -14.18
N GLN A 20 12.56 -29.67 -13.28
CA GLN A 20 12.25 -29.54 -11.85
C GLN A 20 12.83 -28.26 -11.25
N ILE A 21 14.08 -27.92 -11.57
CA ILE A 21 14.70 -26.66 -11.14
C ILE A 21 13.89 -25.46 -11.67
N GLY A 22 13.48 -25.50 -12.94
CA GLY A 22 12.64 -24.45 -13.53
C GLY A 22 11.31 -24.27 -12.79
N ILE A 23 10.61 -25.38 -12.50
CA ILE A 23 9.35 -25.36 -11.74
C ILE A 23 9.55 -24.77 -10.35
N ILE A 24 10.62 -25.15 -9.66
CA ILE A 24 10.93 -24.65 -8.31
C ILE A 24 11.14 -23.14 -8.36
N LEU A 25 11.95 -22.63 -9.29
CA LEU A 25 12.22 -21.19 -9.41
C LEU A 25 10.95 -20.38 -9.71
N VAL A 26 10.14 -20.84 -10.66
CA VAL A 26 8.85 -20.18 -10.99
C VAL A 26 7.92 -20.17 -9.78
N SER A 27 7.90 -21.25 -8.99
CA SER A 27 7.07 -21.33 -7.79
C SER A 27 7.47 -20.30 -6.73
N PHE A 28 8.79 -20.10 -6.52
CA PHE A 28 9.29 -19.07 -5.61
C PHE A 28 8.96 -17.66 -6.10
N ILE A 29 9.13 -17.38 -7.41
CA ILE A 29 8.80 -16.07 -7.99
C ILE A 29 7.31 -15.74 -7.80
N ILE A 30 6.43 -16.72 -8.03
CA ILE A 30 4.99 -16.54 -7.84
C ILE A 30 4.67 -16.27 -6.36
N LEU A 31 5.29 -17.03 -5.45
CA LEU A 31 5.06 -16.86 -4.01
C LEU A 31 5.50 -15.49 -3.53
N GLU A 32 6.71 -15.07 -3.88
CA GLU A 32 7.25 -13.74 -3.57
C GLU A 32 6.32 -12.64 -4.12
N SER A 33 5.85 -12.80 -5.37
CA SER A 33 4.95 -11.83 -6.00
C SER A 33 3.61 -11.71 -5.26
N ILE A 34 3.09 -12.81 -4.70
CA ILE A 34 1.86 -12.79 -3.90
C ILE A 34 2.11 -12.13 -2.55
N GLU A 35 3.21 -12.45 -1.87
CA GLU A 35 3.57 -11.84 -0.58
C GLU A 35 3.80 -10.33 -0.71
N SER A 36 4.51 -9.91 -1.74
CA SER A 36 4.73 -8.50 -2.07
C SER A 36 3.41 -7.75 -2.26
N GLN A 37 2.47 -8.32 -3.04
CA GLN A 37 1.14 -7.74 -3.23
C GLN A 37 0.34 -7.66 -1.93
N LYS A 38 0.43 -8.66 -1.04
CA LYS A 38 -0.22 -8.63 0.27
C LYS A 38 0.32 -7.51 1.14
N VAL A 39 1.64 -7.30 1.16
CA VAL A 39 2.26 -6.20 1.92
C VAL A 39 1.80 -4.85 1.38
N PHE A 40 1.84 -4.63 0.05
CA PHE A 40 1.36 -3.38 -0.53
C PHE A 40 -0.13 -3.12 -0.25
N LEU A 41 -0.97 -4.15 -0.33
CA LEU A 41 -2.38 -4.04 -0.01
C LEU A 41 -2.60 -3.71 1.48
N GLY A 42 -1.87 -4.37 2.37
CA GLY A 42 -1.91 -4.09 3.82
C GLY A 42 -1.52 -2.64 4.12
N ASN A 43 -0.46 -2.13 3.49
CA ASN A 43 -0.03 -0.74 3.64
C ASN A 43 -1.10 0.24 3.17
N ALA A 44 -1.72 0.00 2.00
CA ALA A 44 -2.79 0.84 1.49
C ALA A 44 -4.04 0.83 2.39
N VAL A 45 -4.42 -0.32 2.91
CA VAL A 45 -5.53 -0.43 3.88
C VAL A 45 -5.20 0.32 5.17
N ASN A 46 -3.97 0.23 5.67
CA ASN A 46 -3.54 0.96 6.86
C ASN A 46 -3.60 2.48 6.64
N MET A 47 -3.12 2.97 5.49
CA MET A 47 -3.20 4.39 5.12
C MET A 47 -4.65 4.88 4.98
N ALA A 48 -5.53 4.07 4.39
CA ALA A 48 -6.96 4.36 4.38
C ALA A 48 -7.59 4.35 5.79
N GLY A 49 -7.09 3.50 6.69
CA GLY A 49 -7.45 3.49 8.11
C GLY A 49 -7.03 4.77 8.84
N LYS A 50 -5.81 5.25 8.61
CA LYS A 50 -5.32 6.54 9.14
C LYS A 50 -6.23 7.71 8.74
N ASN A 51 -6.78 7.73 7.52
CA ASN A 51 -7.75 8.75 7.11
C ASN A 51 -9.01 8.77 7.99
N ARG A 52 -9.57 7.60 8.34
CA ARG A 52 -10.72 7.51 9.25
C ARG A 52 -10.36 7.98 10.66
N TYR A 53 -9.16 7.64 11.12
CA TYR A 53 -8.64 8.10 12.39
C TYR A 53 -8.52 9.62 12.44
N TYR A 54 -7.93 10.26 11.42
CA TYR A 54 -7.85 11.72 11.34
C TYR A 54 -9.21 12.40 11.28
N ALA A 55 -10.17 11.85 10.52
CA ALA A 55 -11.53 12.36 10.50
C ALA A 55 -12.18 12.35 11.90
N MET A 56 -11.94 11.30 12.69
CA MET A 56 -12.45 11.21 14.06
C MET A 56 -11.74 12.18 15.01
N LEU A 57 -10.42 12.38 14.85
CA LEU A 57 -9.67 13.38 15.61
C LEU A 57 -10.21 14.78 15.35
N LEU A 58 -10.40 15.15 14.09
CA LEU A 58 -10.98 16.45 13.72
C LEU A 58 -12.36 16.64 14.32
N LEU A 59 -13.23 15.64 14.21
CA LEU A 59 -14.57 15.71 14.80
C LEU A 59 -14.50 15.92 16.33
N ASN A 60 -13.57 15.26 17.01
CA ASN A 60 -13.39 15.41 18.45
C ASN A 60 -12.84 16.78 18.82
N GLU A 61 -11.91 17.33 18.03
CA GLU A 61 -11.34 18.67 18.23
C GLU A 61 -12.40 19.75 18.05
N VAL A 62 -13.14 19.71 16.95
CA VAL A 62 -14.31 20.59 16.70
C VAL A 62 -15.33 20.44 17.81
N LYS A 63 -15.65 19.21 18.25
CA LYS A 63 -16.57 19.02 19.39
C LYS A 63 -16.05 19.68 20.67
N ASN A 64 -14.76 19.57 20.97
CA ASN A 64 -14.18 20.17 22.17
C ASN A 64 -14.13 21.69 22.10
N GLU A 65 -13.90 22.26 20.92
CA GLU A 65 -13.96 23.70 20.69
C GLU A 65 -15.39 24.23 20.82
N TYR A 66 -16.34 23.63 20.11
CA TYR A 66 -17.73 24.11 20.06
C TYR A 66 -18.56 23.77 21.31
N ILE A 67 -18.35 22.61 21.92
CA ILE A 67 -19.14 22.15 23.09
C ILE A 67 -18.38 22.39 24.40
N GLY A 68 -17.06 22.22 24.40
CA GLY A 68 -16.23 22.27 25.60
C GLY A 68 -15.66 23.66 25.92
N GLY A 69 -15.77 24.63 25.01
CA GLY A 69 -15.24 25.99 25.20
C GLY A 69 -13.71 26.07 25.30
N LYS A 70 -13.01 24.97 25.04
CA LYS A 70 -11.55 24.96 24.94
C LYS A 70 -11.17 25.45 23.55
N ILE A 71 -10.84 26.73 23.45
CA ILE A 71 -10.15 27.27 22.26
C ILE A 71 -8.69 26.82 22.37
N THR A 72 -8.43 25.58 21.99
CA THR A 72 -7.13 25.24 21.42
C THR A 72 -7.16 25.86 20.02
N GLY A 73 -6.07 26.49 19.56
CA GLY A 73 -6.06 27.13 18.23
C GLY A 73 -6.44 26.15 17.11
N GLU A 74 -6.65 26.68 15.89
CA GLU A 74 -7.11 25.90 14.73
C GLU A 74 -6.56 24.46 14.69
N PRO A 75 -7.38 23.46 14.32
CA PRO A 75 -6.97 22.05 14.17
C PRO A 75 -6.00 21.82 12.99
N THR A 76 -5.17 22.81 12.67
CA THR A 76 -4.30 22.91 11.50
C THR A 76 -3.38 21.69 11.40
N SER A 77 -2.84 21.22 12.52
CA SER A 77 -1.93 20.07 12.53
C SER A 77 -2.61 18.75 12.12
N VAL A 78 -3.85 18.51 12.57
CA VAL A 78 -4.62 17.30 12.21
C VAL A 78 -5.13 17.41 10.77
N LEU A 79 -5.55 18.61 10.35
CA LEU A 79 -5.96 18.88 8.96
C LEU A 79 -4.81 18.68 7.96
N GLU A 80 -3.61 19.16 8.27
CA GLU A 80 -2.42 18.97 7.45
C GLU A 80 -2.00 17.50 7.39
N ALA A 81 -2.03 16.81 8.54
CA ALA A 81 -1.75 15.37 8.58
C ALA A 81 -2.76 14.56 7.75
N TYR A 82 -4.04 14.94 7.79
CA TYR A 82 -5.07 14.29 6.98
C TYR A 82 -4.86 14.56 5.48
N ASP A 83 -4.63 15.81 5.07
CA ASP A 83 -4.37 16.17 3.67
C ASP A 83 -3.15 15.41 3.13
N ARG A 84 -2.05 15.38 3.90
CA ARG A 84 -0.84 14.64 3.55
C ARG A 84 -1.12 13.14 3.38
N ASN A 85 -1.85 12.53 4.30
CA ASN A 85 -2.17 11.09 4.23
C ASN A 85 -3.12 10.77 3.06
N LEU A 86 -4.06 11.66 2.73
CA LEU A 86 -4.92 11.55 1.53
C LEU A 86 -4.09 11.62 0.24
N GLN A 87 -3.17 12.57 0.15
CA GLN A 87 -2.27 12.72 -1.01
C GLN A 87 -1.30 11.55 -1.13
N LEU A 88 -0.75 11.07 -0.02
CA LEU A 88 0.13 9.89 0.00
C LEU A 88 -0.63 8.67 -0.51
N LEU A 89 -1.86 8.45 -0.05
CA LEU A 89 -2.72 7.36 -0.54
C LEU A 89 -2.97 7.42 -2.05
N LYS A 90 -3.13 8.63 -2.61
CA LYS A 90 -3.33 8.82 -4.06
C LYS A 90 -2.06 8.57 -4.85
N ASN A 91 -0.99 9.28 -4.49
CA ASN A 91 0.19 9.42 -5.32
C ASN A 91 1.19 8.29 -5.06
N GLY A 92 1.05 7.58 -3.93
CA GLY A 92 2.08 6.68 -3.43
C GLY A 92 3.26 7.46 -2.86
N GLY A 93 4.27 6.73 -2.39
CA GLY A 93 5.48 7.30 -1.80
C GLY A 93 5.99 6.48 -0.63
N ILE A 94 6.85 7.10 0.18
CA ILE A 94 7.40 6.50 1.39
C ILE A 94 7.07 7.41 2.57
N GLU A 95 6.47 6.83 3.60
CA GLU A 95 6.22 7.50 4.87
C GLU A 95 6.53 6.53 6.01
N ASP A 96 7.31 6.97 7.00
CA ASP A 96 7.72 6.16 8.15
C ASP A 96 8.33 4.79 7.77
N GLY A 97 9.07 4.75 6.64
CA GLY A 97 9.65 3.53 6.08
C GLY A 97 8.66 2.59 5.38
N VAL A 98 7.37 2.94 5.35
CA VAL A 98 6.33 2.19 4.65
C VAL A 98 6.26 2.66 3.20
N HIS A 99 6.54 1.75 2.26
CA HIS A 99 6.35 2.00 0.85
C HIS A 99 4.88 1.83 0.47
N LEU A 100 4.35 2.81 -0.25
CA LEU A 100 3.00 2.82 -0.75
C LEU A 100 3.00 3.00 -2.27
N SER A 101 2.37 2.06 -2.96
CA SER A 101 2.10 2.20 -4.39
C SER A 101 1.00 3.24 -4.61
N SER A 102 1.05 3.95 -5.74
CA SER A 102 -0.02 4.88 -6.12
C SER A 102 -1.37 4.17 -6.21
N LEU A 103 -2.44 4.93 -5.95
CA LEU A 103 -3.79 4.40 -5.96
C LEU A 103 -4.14 3.86 -7.37
N PRO A 104 -4.62 2.62 -7.49
CA PRO A 104 -5.10 2.11 -8.76
C PRO A 104 -6.19 3.00 -9.37
N ASN A 105 -6.10 3.29 -10.68
CA ASN A 105 -7.01 4.21 -11.38
C ASN A 105 -8.51 3.91 -11.19
N LYS A 106 -8.87 2.64 -10.96
CA LYS A 106 -10.25 2.22 -10.66
C LYS A 106 -10.83 2.87 -9.39
N PHE A 107 -9.98 3.33 -8.48
CA PHE A 107 -10.38 3.97 -7.23
C PHE A 107 -10.27 5.51 -7.26
N THR A 108 -9.81 6.09 -8.36
CA THR A 108 -9.61 7.55 -8.46
C THR A 108 -10.90 8.33 -8.27
N ALA A 109 -12.03 7.84 -8.79
CA ALA A 109 -13.32 8.50 -8.62
C ALA A 109 -13.74 8.59 -7.15
N GLN A 110 -13.60 7.49 -6.39
CA GLN A 110 -13.92 7.47 -4.97
C GLN A 110 -12.95 8.34 -4.16
N TRP A 111 -11.67 8.33 -4.52
CA TRP A 111 -10.70 9.21 -3.87
C TRP A 111 -11.06 10.69 -4.10
N ASN A 112 -11.43 11.07 -5.33
CA ASN A 112 -11.84 12.44 -5.64
C ASN A 112 -13.06 12.87 -4.82
N ASP A 113 -14.08 12.02 -4.69
CA ASP A 113 -15.27 12.32 -3.87
C ASP A 113 -14.94 12.56 -2.39
N ILE A 114 -14.06 11.70 -1.82
CA ILE A 114 -13.57 11.85 -0.45
C ILE A 114 -12.74 13.14 -0.32
N TYR A 115 -11.84 13.42 -1.27
CA TYR A 115 -10.98 14.59 -1.23
C TYR A 115 -11.78 15.89 -1.38
N ASP A 116 -12.77 15.93 -2.27
CA ASP A 116 -13.66 17.07 -2.44
C ASP A 116 -14.48 17.33 -1.17
N THR A 117 -14.94 16.28 -0.49
CA THR A 117 -15.61 16.38 0.81
C THR A 117 -14.68 16.92 1.88
N PHE A 118 -13.44 16.43 1.94
CA PHE A 118 -12.41 16.94 2.84
C PHE A 118 -12.12 18.43 2.58
N LEU A 119 -11.98 18.86 1.33
CA LEU A 119 -11.74 20.25 0.97
C LEU A 119 -12.89 21.18 1.35
N LYS A 120 -14.13 20.71 1.28
CA LYS A 120 -15.30 21.47 1.77
C LYS A 120 -15.24 21.64 3.29
N TYR A 121 -14.90 20.59 4.01
CA TYR A 121 -14.75 20.63 5.47
C TYR A 121 -13.60 21.53 5.92
N LYS A 122 -12.45 21.47 5.24
CA LYS A 122 -11.26 22.30 5.52
C LYS A 122 -11.51 23.81 5.32
N LYS A 123 -12.50 24.17 4.50
CA LYS A 123 -12.86 25.57 4.19
C LYS A 123 -14.03 26.10 5.04
N ALA A 124 -14.74 25.22 5.75
CA ALA A 124 -15.89 25.56 6.58
C ALA A 124 -15.43 26.02 7.96
#